data_AF-A0A6J7VBI0-F1
#
_entry.id   AF-A0A6J7VBI0-F1
#
_cell.length_a   1.000
_cell.length_b   1.000
_cell.length_c   1.000
_cell.angle_alpha   90.00
_cell.angle_beta   90.00
_cell.angle_gamma   90.00
#
_symmetry.space_group_name_H-M   'P 1'
#
loop_
_entity.id
_entity.type
_entity.pdbx_description
1 polymer ?
#
loop_
_entity_poly.entity_id
_entity_poly.type
_entity_poly.pdbx_seq_one_letter_code
_entity_poly.pdbx_strand_id
1 'polypeptide(L)'
;MNSKLTRASFLFGCFYFACMAIAHFFGIKVPILFVYFDTEYFAYQDKIISFAVTAYIALFYLASKDRKNIPAALIVMGLTTLGLTSINLSSQLKVAMTTGQTLLPYWLETAFIASYLIALTVLYKRDGKQIK
;
A
#
# COMPACT_ATOMS: atom_id res chain seq x y z
N MET A 1 16.00 -10.30 16.55
CA MET A 1 14.63 -10.81 16.26
C MET A 1 13.66 -9.65 16.17
N ASN A 2 12.59 -9.76 15.37
CA ASN A 2 11.52 -8.76 15.36
C ASN A 2 10.69 -8.85 16.64
N SER A 3 10.26 -7.71 17.17
CA SER A 3 9.28 -7.65 18.26
C SER A 3 7.92 -8.17 17.78
N LYS A 4 7.07 -8.55 18.74
CA LYS A 4 5.67 -8.94 18.46
C LYS A 4 4.91 -7.81 17.73
N LEU A 5 5.19 -6.55 18.08
CA LEU A 5 4.57 -5.38 17.44
C LEU A 5 4.98 -5.23 15.98
N THR A 6 6.27 -5.35 15.67
CA THR A 6 6.76 -5.28 14.28
C THR A 6 6.16 -6.40 13.44
N ARG A 7 6.14 -7.63 13.97
CA ARG A 7 5.51 -8.77 13.31
C ARG A 7 4.02 -8.56 13.09
N ALA A 8 3.29 -8.10 14.10
CA ALA A 8 1.85 -7.81 14.01
C ALA A 8 1.56 -6.71 12.97
N SER A 9 2.42 -5.68 12.91
CA SER A 9 2.30 -4.62 11.92
C SER A 9 2.42 -5.20 10.50
N PHE A 10 3.45 -5.99 10.19
CA PHE A 10 3.54 -6.62 8.87
C PHE A 10 2.35 -7.55 8.55
N LEU A 11 1.82 -8.29 9.53
CA LEU A 11 0.61 -9.10 9.34
C LEU A 11 -0.64 -8.26 9.08
N PHE A 12 -0.77 -7.09 9.72
CA PHE A 12 -1.82 -6.13 9.41
C PHE A 12 -1.71 -5.65 7.95
N GLY A 13 -0.49 -5.42 7.45
CA GLY A 13 -0.27 -5.13 6.02
C GLY A 13 -0.73 -6.27 5.11
N CYS A 14 -0.46 -7.54 5.46
CA CYS A 14 -1.00 -8.69 4.70
C CYS A 14 -2.52 -8.66 4.64
N PHE A 15 -3.18 -8.38 5.77
CA PHE A 15 -4.64 -8.27 5.83
C PHE A 15 -5.16 -7.12 4.96
N TYR A 16 -4.57 -5.93 5.09
CA TYR A 16 -4.93 -4.77 4.27
C TYR A 16 -4.81 -5.06 2.76
N PHE A 17 -3.68 -5.60 2.32
CA PHE A 17 -3.47 -5.91 0.91
C PHE A 17 -4.36 -7.05 0.40
N ALA A 18 -4.75 -8.00 1.26
CA ALA A 18 -5.76 -9.00 0.93
C ALA A 18 -7.14 -8.35 0.72
N CYS A 19 -7.55 -7.42 1.59
CA CYS A 19 -8.78 -6.66 1.43
C CYS A 19 -8.76 -5.82 0.14
N MET A 20 -7.65 -5.16 -0.18
CA MET A 20 -7.46 -4.41 -1.42
C MET A 20 -7.56 -5.32 -2.66
N ALA A 21 -6.94 -6.50 -2.63
CA ALA A 21 -7.03 -7.46 -3.72
C ALA A 21 -8.49 -7.91 -3.96
N ILE A 22 -9.23 -8.23 -2.89
CA ILE A 22 -10.65 -8.55 -2.97
C ILE A 22 -11.45 -7.38 -3.54
N ALA A 23 -11.19 -6.16 -3.06
CA ALA A 23 -11.89 -4.97 -3.51
C ALA A 23 -11.70 -4.73 -5.02
N HIS A 24 -10.46 -4.78 -5.52
CA HIS A 24 -10.18 -4.65 -6.95
C HIS A 24 -10.76 -5.82 -7.78
N PHE A 25 -10.69 -7.06 -7.29
CA PHE A 25 -11.21 -8.21 -8.05
C PHE A 25 -12.73 -8.13 -8.26
N PHE A 26 -13.47 -7.70 -7.24
CA PHE A 26 -14.94 -7.61 -7.26
C PHE A 26 -15.48 -6.22 -7.62
N GLY A 27 -14.63 -5.20 -7.83
CA GLY A 27 -15.09 -3.85 -8.14
C GLY A 27 -15.70 -3.10 -6.95
N ILE A 28 -15.30 -3.43 -5.71
CA ILE A 28 -15.84 -2.82 -4.49
C ILE A 28 -15.17 -1.45 -4.26
N LYS A 29 -15.80 -0.39 -4.79
CA LYS A 29 -15.29 0.99 -4.79
C LYS A 29 -15.37 1.66 -3.40
N VAL A 30 -14.42 1.35 -2.53
CA VAL A 30 -14.28 1.98 -1.21
C VAL A 30 -12.96 2.77 -1.16
N PRO A 31 -12.98 4.06 -0.78
CA PRO A 31 -11.75 4.84 -0.63
C PRO A 31 -10.71 4.12 0.25
N ILE A 32 -9.43 4.30 -0.04
CA ILE A 32 -8.29 3.66 0.65
C ILE A 32 -8.14 2.16 0.34
N LEU A 33 -9.23 1.40 0.21
CA LEU A 33 -9.16 -0.01 -0.20
C LEU A 33 -9.09 -0.19 -1.72
N PHE A 34 -9.57 0.79 -2.47
CA PHE A 34 -9.62 0.78 -3.92
C PHE A 34 -8.95 2.04 -4.45
N VAL A 35 -7.76 1.87 -5.02
CA VAL A 35 -6.94 2.97 -5.53
C VAL A 35 -7.68 3.64 -6.69
N TYR A 36 -7.86 4.96 -6.63
CA TYR A 36 -8.63 5.75 -7.62
C TYR A 36 -10.07 5.24 -7.85
N PHE A 37 -10.75 4.83 -6.76
CA PHE A 37 -12.08 4.20 -6.74
C PHE A 37 -13.17 4.83 -7.62
N ASP A 38 -13.09 6.14 -7.87
CA ASP A 38 -14.08 6.92 -8.60
C ASP A 38 -13.56 7.50 -9.93
N THR A 39 -12.39 7.09 -10.40
CA THR A 39 -11.92 7.42 -11.76
C THR A 39 -12.42 6.41 -12.80
N GLU A 40 -12.45 6.81 -14.07
CA GLU A 40 -12.73 5.88 -15.15
C GLU A 40 -11.53 4.93 -15.41
N TYR A 41 -11.81 3.63 -15.47
CA TYR A 41 -10.84 2.60 -15.77
C TYR A 41 -11.50 1.40 -16.43
N PHE A 42 -10.70 0.55 -17.06
CA PHE A 42 -11.20 -0.71 -17.60
C PHE A 42 -11.18 -1.80 -16.54
N ALA A 43 -12.28 -2.55 -16.39
CA ALA A 43 -12.42 -3.59 -15.36
C ALA A 43 -11.32 -4.68 -15.39
N TYR A 44 -10.63 -4.90 -16.52
CA TYR A 44 -9.51 -5.84 -16.58
C TYR A 44 -8.26 -5.30 -15.84
N GLN A 45 -8.09 -3.98 -15.75
CA GLN A 45 -6.95 -3.34 -15.07
C GLN A 45 -7.03 -3.61 -13.56
N ASP A 46 -8.23 -3.54 -12.97
CA ASP A 46 -8.42 -3.90 -11.56
C ASP A 46 -8.11 -5.36 -11.28
N LYS A 47 -8.47 -6.25 -12.20
CA LYS A 47 -8.10 -7.67 -12.05
C LYS A 47 -6.58 -7.82 -12.03
N ILE A 48 -5.85 -7.13 -12.92
CA ILE A 48 -4.38 -7.12 -12.90
C ILE A 48 -3.86 -6.59 -11.54
N ILE A 49 -4.41 -5.48 -11.04
CA ILE A 49 -4.04 -4.91 -9.73
C ILE A 49 -4.29 -5.93 -8.61
N SER A 50 -5.44 -6.60 -8.61
CA SER A 50 -5.80 -7.58 -7.58
C SER A 50 -4.78 -8.72 -7.47
N PHE A 51 -4.26 -9.21 -8.60
CA PHE A 51 -3.22 -10.23 -8.62
C PHE A 51 -1.84 -9.65 -8.29
N ALA A 52 -1.50 -8.47 -8.80
CA ALA A 52 -0.22 -7.81 -8.51
C ALA A 52 -0.05 -7.49 -7.02
N VAL A 53 -1.12 -7.09 -6.34
CA VAL A 53 -1.12 -6.79 -4.90
C VAL A 53 -0.81 -8.04 -4.05
N THR A 54 -1.02 -9.25 -4.55
CA THR A 54 -0.64 -10.48 -3.81
C THR A 54 0.87 -10.59 -3.56
N ALA A 55 1.71 -9.96 -4.39
CA ALA A 55 3.15 -9.88 -4.15
C ALA A 55 3.47 -9.10 -2.86
N TYR A 56 2.68 -8.07 -2.53
CA TYR A 56 2.81 -7.33 -1.28
C TYR A 56 2.44 -8.22 -0.09
N ILE A 57 1.38 -9.04 -0.21
CA ILE A 57 0.98 -9.99 0.83
C ILE A 57 2.12 -10.95 1.15
N ALA A 58 2.71 -11.57 0.12
CA ALA A 58 3.82 -12.50 0.28
C ALA A 58 5.05 -11.82 0.91
N LEU A 59 5.43 -10.64 0.41
CA LEU A 59 6.58 -9.89 0.90
C LEU A 59 6.40 -9.47 2.37
N PHE A 60 5.21 -8.98 2.73
CA PHE A 60 4.88 -8.60 4.10
C PHE A 60 4.84 -9.82 5.02
N TYR A 61 4.34 -10.95 4.54
CA TYR A 61 4.34 -12.19 5.31
C TYR A 61 5.79 -12.63 5.60
N LEU A 62 6.67 -12.61 4.59
CA LEU A 62 8.09 -12.92 4.77
C LEU A 62 8.80 -11.93 5.72
N ALA A 63 8.49 -10.64 5.64
CA ALA A 63 8.99 -9.62 6.56
C ALA A 63 8.49 -9.80 8.01
N SER A 64 7.27 -10.33 8.18
CA SER A 64 6.71 -10.67 9.49
C SER A 64 7.48 -11.82 10.17
N LYS A 65 8.07 -12.72 9.38
CA LYS A 65 8.79 -13.92 9.87
C LYS A 65 10.26 -13.65 10.11
N ASP A 66 10.92 -12.93 9.22
CA ASP A 66 12.36 -12.71 9.27
C ASP A 66 12.72 -11.24 9.00
N ARG A 67 13.49 -10.66 9.92
CA ARG A 67 13.96 -9.28 9.87
C ARG A 67 14.73 -8.97 8.60
N LYS A 68 15.47 -9.93 8.04
CA LYS A 68 16.28 -9.71 6.83
C LYS A 68 15.43 -9.33 5.61
N ASN A 69 14.14 -9.66 5.63
CA ASN A 69 13.20 -9.36 4.54
C ASN A 69 12.52 -7.99 4.70
N ILE A 70 12.62 -7.35 5.87
CA ILE A 70 11.98 -6.05 6.13
C ILE A 70 12.46 -4.96 5.15
N PRO A 71 13.77 -4.81 4.86
CA PRO A 71 14.22 -3.77 3.93
C PRO A 71 13.55 -3.85 2.56
N ALA A 72 13.35 -5.05 2.01
CA ALA A 72 12.66 -5.23 0.74
C ALA A 72 11.20 -4.75 0.81
N ALA A 73 10.48 -5.07 1.89
CA ALA A 73 9.12 -4.58 2.11
C ALA A 73 9.06 -3.04 2.22
N LEU A 74 10.01 -2.43 2.93
CA LEU A 74 10.09 -0.97 3.06
C LEU A 74 10.41 -0.29 1.72
N ILE A 75 11.32 -0.85 0.92
CA ILE A 75 11.65 -0.33 -0.42
C ILE A 75 10.42 -0.36 -1.32
N VAL A 76 9.72 -1.50 -1.37
CA VAL A 76 8.51 -1.64 -2.19
C VAL A 76 7.46 -0.61 -1.77
N MET A 77 7.18 -0.47 -0.47
CA MET A 77 6.26 0.55 0.06
C MET A 77 6.69 1.98 -0.29
N GLY A 78 7.99 2.26 -0.25
CA GLY A 78 8.54 3.54 -0.68
C GLY A 78 8.27 3.82 -2.15
N LEU A 79 8.53 2.85 -3.01
CA LEU A 79 8.25 2.95 -4.45
C LEU A 79 6.76 3.09 -4.73
N THR A 80 5.88 2.37 -4.01
CA THR A 80 4.43 2.53 -4.10
C THR A 80 4.01 3.95 -3.75
N THR A 81 4.54 4.49 -2.63
CA THR A 81 4.23 5.86 -2.19
C THR A 81 4.66 6.90 -3.23
N LEU A 82 5.86 6.75 -3.80
CA LEU A 82 6.37 7.62 -4.86
C LEU A 82 5.54 7.50 -6.15
N GLY A 83 5.15 6.27 -6.52
CA GLY A 83 4.30 6.01 -7.67
C GLY A 83 2.93 6.67 -7.53
N LEU A 84 2.26 6.49 -6.40
CA LEU A 84 0.97 7.13 -6.10
C LEU A 84 1.10 8.66 -6.09
N THR A 85 2.18 9.19 -5.49
CA THR A 85 2.46 10.64 -5.52
C THR A 85 2.61 11.16 -6.95
N SER A 86 3.37 10.45 -7.78
CA SER A 86 3.58 10.81 -9.19
C SER A 86 2.26 10.84 -9.96
N ILE A 87 1.40 9.83 -9.76
CA ILE A 87 0.09 9.77 -10.42
C ILE A 87 -0.83 10.89 -9.91
N ASN A 88 -0.88 11.15 -8.60
CA ASN A 88 -1.67 12.23 -8.00
C ASN A 88 -1.28 13.63 -8.55
N LEU A 89 -0.02 13.81 -8.93
CA LEU A 89 0.50 15.04 -9.53
C LEU A 89 0.34 15.09 -11.06
N SER A 90 0.05 13.94 -11.68
CA SER A 90 0.02 13.80 -13.14
C SER A 90 -1.14 14.58 -13.77
N SER A 91 -0.92 15.09 -14.98
CA SER A 91 -2.00 15.69 -15.76
C SER A 91 -2.98 14.63 -16.28
N GLN A 92 -2.52 13.39 -16.46
CA GLN A 92 -3.34 12.26 -16.92
C GLN A 92 -4.46 11.93 -15.93
N LEU A 93 -4.18 11.93 -14.63
CA LEU A 93 -5.22 11.71 -13.62
C LEU A 93 -6.29 12.79 -13.70
N LYS A 94 -5.92 14.06 -13.88
CA LYS A 94 -6.88 15.17 -14.01
C LYS A 94 -7.80 15.02 -15.23
N VAL A 95 -7.30 14.40 -16.31
CA VAL A 95 -8.12 14.10 -17.50
C VAL A 95 -9.09 12.96 -17.24
N ALA A 96 -8.71 11.97 -16.42
CA ALA A 96 -9.56 10.85 -16.04
C ALA A 96 -10.61 11.18 -14.96
N MET A 97 -10.53 12.37 -14.35
CA MET A 97 -11.46 12.83 -13.33
C MET A 97 -12.70 13.48 -13.97
N THR A 98 -13.87 13.19 -13.41
CA THR A 98 -15.12 13.85 -13.71
C THR A 98 -15.19 15.25 -13.10
N THR A 99 -16.03 16.12 -13.69
CA THR A 99 -16.18 17.51 -13.23
C THR A 99 -16.67 17.54 -11.79
N GLY A 100 -15.93 18.24 -10.92
CA GLY A 100 -16.27 18.38 -9.50
C GLY A 100 -15.62 17.34 -8.57
N GLN A 101 -14.89 16.35 -9.11
CA GLN A 101 -14.08 15.45 -8.28
C GLN A 101 -12.90 16.17 -7.63
N THR A 102 -12.60 15.77 -6.40
CA THR A 102 -11.48 16.28 -5.62
C THR A 102 -10.37 15.24 -5.55
N LEU A 103 -9.11 15.70 -5.56
CA LEU A 103 -7.94 14.83 -5.36
C LEU A 103 -7.75 14.41 -3.89
N LEU A 104 -8.55 14.96 -2.97
CA LEU A 104 -8.36 14.74 -1.53
C LEU A 104 -8.36 13.24 -1.14
N PRO A 105 -9.29 12.38 -1.61
CA PRO A 105 -9.28 10.96 -1.26
C PRO A 105 -7.98 10.25 -1.67
N TYR A 106 -7.44 10.58 -2.85
CA TYR A 106 -6.21 9.97 -3.35
C TYR A 106 -4.98 10.44 -2.57
N TRP A 107 -4.99 11.69 -2.10
CA TRP A 107 -3.96 12.19 -1.20
C TRP A 107 -4.04 11.56 0.19
N LEU A 108 -5.25 11.32 0.71
CA LEU A 108 -5.44 10.62 1.98
C LEU A 108 -4.94 9.18 1.91
N GLU A 109 -5.17 8.49 0.79
CA GLU A 109 -4.64 7.15 0.54
C GLU A 109 -3.10 7.15 0.48
N THR A 110 -2.50 8.05 -0.31
CA THR A 110 -1.04 8.21 -0.37
C THR A 110 -0.46 8.53 1.00
N ALA A 111 -1.10 9.41 1.77
CA ALA A 111 -0.68 9.76 3.12
C ALA A 111 -0.80 8.59 4.10
N PHE A 112 -1.84 7.75 3.97
CA PHE A 112 -1.99 6.53 4.76
C PHE A 112 -0.83 5.56 4.51
N ILE A 113 -0.53 5.26 3.24
CA ILE A 113 0.58 4.37 2.86
C ILE A 113 1.94 4.95 3.32
N ALA A 114 2.15 6.25 3.16
CA ALA A 114 3.36 6.94 3.60
C ALA A 114 3.54 6.89 5.13
N SER A 115 2.47 7.16 5.88
CA SER A 115 2.47 7.11 7.35
C SER A 115 2.75 5.70 7.84
N TYR A 116 2.17 4.70 7.18
CA TYR A 116 2.39 3.31 7.48
C TYR A 116 3.84 2.87 7.21
N LEU A 117 4.43 3.30 6.08
CA LEU A 117 5.85 3.12 5.78
C LEU A 117 6.75 3.73 6.86
N ILE A 118 6.46 4.95 7.31
CA ILE A 118 7.22 5.61 8.38
C ILE A 118 7.13 4.80 9.66
N ALA A 119 5.93 4.36 10.06
CA ALA A 119 5.72 3.54 11.25
C ALA A 119 6.53 2.22 11.18
N LEU A 120 6.47 1.50 10.06
CA LEU A 120 7.23 0.27 9.86
C LEU A 120 8.75 0.52 9.90
N THR A 121 9.21 1.64 9.33
CA THR A 121 10.62 2.04 9.36
C THR A 121 11.10 2.34 10.78
N VAL A 122 10.29 3.04 11.57
CA VAL A 122 10.57 3.33 12.98
C VAL A 122 10.66 2.03 13.78
N LEU A 123 9.69 1.13 13.62
CA LEU A 123 9.69 -0.19 14.27
C LEU A 123 10.91 -1.03 13.88
N TYR A 124 11.24 -1.05 12.58
CA TYR A 124 12.45 -1.70 12.08
C TYR A 124 13.70 -1.16 12.78
N LYS A 125 13.90 0.17 12.79
CA LYS A 125 15.07 0.80 13.42
C LYS A 125 15.12 0.53 14.94
N ARG A 126 13.99 0.66 15.64
CA ARG A 126 13.88 0.42 17.08
C ARG A 126 14.31 -0.99 17.45
N ASP A 127 13.73 -1.99 16.79
CA ASP A 127 14.04 -3.40 17.08
C ASP A 127 15.50 -3.76 16.71
N GLY A 128 16.12 -3.03 15.78
CA GLY A 128 17.54 -3.18 15.44
C GLY A 128 18.48 -2.68 16.53
N LYS A 129 18.10 -1.62 17.26
CA LYS A 129 18.89 -1.09 18.38
C LYS A 129 18.87 -2.00 19.60
N GLN A 130 17.83 -2.81 19.78
CA GLN A 130 17.68 -3.75 20.90
C GLN A 130 18.46 -5.07 20.72
N ILE A 131 19.01 -5.31 19.52
CA ILE A 131 19.80 -6.51 19.19
C ILE A 131 21.31 -6.25 19.35
N LYS A 132 21.72 -4.98 19.45
CA LYS A 132 23.09 -4.58 19.79
C LYS A 132 23.24 -4.49 21.30
#